data_AF-A0A1I7XJQ4-F1
#
_entry.id   AF-A0A1I7XJQ4-F1
#
_cell.length_a   1.000
_cell.length_b   1.000
_cell.length_c   1.000
_cell.angle_alpha   90.00
_cell.angle_beta   90.00
_cell.angle_gamma   90.00
#
_symmetry.space_group_name_H-M   'P 1'
#
loop_
_entity.id
_entity.type
_entity.pdbx_description
1 polymer ?
#
loop_
_entity_poly.entity_id
_entity_poly.type
_entity_poly.pdbx_seq_one_letter_code
_entity_poly.pdbx_strand_id
1 'polypeptide(L)'
;MQTEFTELIFESEILTALRLLLTALQRGRFDDAVDCITAWQDLTDSNDSPLCPLLECLQDEDQSIVTEAIRVISGLVLHAPDSVREFRIKNELAGK
;
A
#
# COMPACT_ATOMS: atom_id res chain seq x y z
N MET A 1 -13.72 -20.94 9.64
CA MET A 1 -13.04 -20.86 10.95
C MET A 1 -11.57 -20.58 10.66
N GLN A 2 -11.28 -19.37 10.20
CA GLN A 2 -9.91 -18.86 10.19
C GLN A 2 -9.63 -18.48 11.65
N THR A 3 -8.58 -19.07 12.20
CA THR A 3 -8.14 -18.87 13.58
C THR A 3 -7.53 -17.47 13.71
N GLU A 4 -7.84 -16.73 14.78
CA GLU A 4 -7.22 -15.45 15.17
C GLU A 4 -5.69 -15.44 14.99
N PHE A 5 -5.04 -16.59 15.12
CA PHE A 5 -3.60 -16.76 14.93
C PHE A 5 -3.13 -16.51 13.49
N THR A 6 -3.98 -16.74 12.49
CA THR A 6 -3.66 -16.48 11.08
C THR A 6 -3.79 -14.99 10.77
N GLU A 7 -4.82 -14.31 11.29
CA GLU A 7 -4.98 -12.84 11.20
C GLU A 7 -3.81 -12.12 11.87
N LEU A 8 -3.37 -12.55 13.06
CA LEU A 8 -2.27 -11.93 13.80
C LEU A 8 -0.89 -12.08 13.11
N ILE A 9 -0.65 -13.20 12.41
CA ILE A 9 0.56 -13.40 11.61
C ILE A 9 0.54 -12.42 10.44
N PHE A 10 -0.59 -12.31 9.73
CA PHE A 10 -0.73 -11.40 8.60
C PHE A 10 -0.66 -9.92 9.00
N GLU A 11 -1.22 -9.49 10.13
CA GLU A 11 -1.14 -8.08 10.58
C GLU A 11 0.29 -7.61 10.85
N SER A 12 1.09 -8.45 11.54
CA SER A 12 2.50 -8.15 11.81
C SER A 12 3.34 -8.10 10.52
N GLU A 13 2.96 -8.90 9.52
CA GLU A 13 3.57 -8.93 8.19
C GLU A 13 3.14 -7.74 7.34
N ILE A 14 1.88 -7.30 7.43
CA ILE A 14 1.35 -6.11 6.75
C ILE A 14 2.09 -4.86 7.22
N LEU A 15 2.19 -4.63 8.54
CA LEU A 15 2.89 -3.47 9.06
C LEU A 15 4.37 -3.45 8.64
N THR A 16 5.00 -4.63 8.61
CA THR A 16 6.38 -4.78 8.14
C THR A 16 6.50 -4.50 6.64
N ALA A 17 5.59 -5.02 5.83
CA ALA A 17 5.53 -4.77 4.39
C ALA A 17 5.35 -3.28 4.08
N LEU A 18 4.43 -2.59 4.76
CA LEU A 18 4.23 -1.15 4.63
C LEU A 18 5.50 -0.36 4.95
N ARG A 19 6.23 -0.73 6.00
CA ARG A 19 7.52 -0.10 6.35
C ARG A 19 8.60 -0.35 5.29
N LEU A 20 8.63 -1.54 4.69
CA LEU A 20 9.57 -1.87 3.60
C LEU A 20 9.25 -1.08 2.33
N LEU A 21 7.96 -0.95 1.97
CA LEU A 21 7.49 -0.12 0.85
C LEU A 21 7.89 1.34 1.07
N LEU A 22 7.62 1.89 2.25
CA LEU A 22 8.02 3.26 2.59
C LEU A 22 9.53 3.45 2.49
N THR A 23 10.31 2.49 2.97
CA THR A 23 11.78 2.51 2.87
C THR A 23 12.25 2.46 1.40
N ALA A 24 11.58 1.70 0.53
CA ALA A 24 11.88 1.65 -0.89
C ALA A 24 11.65 3.03 -1.55
N LEU A 25 10.49 3.64 -1.28
CA LEU A 25 10.13 4.98 -1.78
C LEU A 25 11.16 6.05 -1.35
N GLN A 26 11.53 6.07 -0.07
CA GLN A 26 12.52 7.00 0.48
C GLN A 26 13.92 6.81 -0.14
N ARG A 27 14.22 5.62 -0.66
CA ARG A 27 15.48 5.31 -1.37
C ARG A 27 15.39 5.56 -2.87
N GLY A 28 14.32 6.18 -3.37
CA GLY A 28 14.11 6.43 -4.80
C GLY A 28 13.79 5.17 -5.61
N ARG A 29 13.45 4.06 -4.95
CA ARG A 29 13.06 2.80 -5.59
C ARG A 29 11.54 2.77 -5.78
N PHE A 30 11.06 3.71 -6.59
CA PHE A 30 9.64 3.91 -6.81
C PHE A 30 9.02 2.72 -7.56
N ASP A 31 9.64 2.27 -8.64
CA ASP A 31 9.13 1.17 -9.46
C ASP A 31 9.08 -0.14 -8.64
N ASP A 32 10.12 -0.46 -7.86
CA ASP A 32 10.11 -1.61 -6.94
C ASP A 32 8.91 -1.57 -5.97
N ALA A 33 8.58 -0.39 -5.43
CA ALA A 33 7.45 -0.24 -4.50
C ALA A 33 6.11 -0.44 -5.20
N VAL A 34 5.95 0.09 -6.42
CA VAL A 34 4.74 -0.11 -7.23
C VAL A 34 4.58 -1.58 -7.61
N ASP A 35 5.65 -2.24 -8.06
CA ASP A 35 5.63 -3.66 -8.43
C ASP A 35 5.21 -4.53 -7.24
N CYS A 36 5.71 -4.23 -6.03
CA CYS A 36 5.29 -4.93 -4.82
C CYS A 36 3.81 -4.72 -4.48
N ILE A 37 3.29 -3.50 -4.66
CA ILE A 37 1.87 -3.20 -4.41
C ILE A 37 0.98 -3.91 -5.44
N THR A 38 1.38 -3.93 -6.71
CA THR A 38 0.68 -4.67 -7.77
C THR A 38 0.69 -6.17 -7.48
N ALA A 39 1.84 -6.73 -7.09
CA ALA A 39 1.91 -8.14 -6.70
C ALA A 39 1.03 -8.46 -5.48
N TRP A 40 0.89 -7.53 -4.54
CA TRP A 40 -0.05 -7.69 -3.43
C TRP A 40 -1.51 -7.68 -3.93
N GLN A 41 -1.88 -6.77 -4.82
CA GLN A 41 -3.21 -6.73 -5.42
C GLN A 41 -3.56 -8.01 -6.18
N ASP A 42 -2.60 -8.59 -6.90
CA ASP A 42 -2.79 -9.89 -7.56
C ASP A 42 -3.06 -11.04 -6.57
N LEU A 43 -2.53 -10.96 -5.35
CA LEU A 43 -2.78 -11.97 -4.30
C LEU A 43 -4.15 -11.83 -3.64
N THR A 44 -4.75 -10.64 -3.67
CA THR A 44 -6.07 -10.38 -3.07
C THR A 44 -7.23 -10.55 -4.07
N ASP A 45 -6.95 -10.95 -5.31
CA ASP A 45 -7.94 -11.13 -6.41
C ASP A 45 -8.83 -9.88 -6.65
N SER A 46 -8.36 -8.70 -6.21
CA SER A 46 -9.12 -7.45 -6.31
C SER A 46 -8.78 -6.73 -7.61
N ASN A 47 -9.72 -6.67 -8.56
CA ASN A 47 -9.51 -6.01 -9.87
C ASN A 47 -9.88 -4.52 -9.89
N ASP A 48 -10.28 -3.95 -8.77
CA ASP A 48 -10.91 -2.62 -8.76
C ASP A 48 -9.90 -1.47 -8.80
N SER A 49 -8.71 -1.66 -8.22
CA SER A 49 -7.68 -0.61 -8.14
C SER A 49 -6.30 -1.19 -7.83
N PRO A 50 -5.22 -0.73 -8.51
CA PRO A 50 -3.84 -1.06 -8.11
C PRO A 50 -3.50 -0.62 -6.68
N LEU A 51 -4.23 0.34 -6.10
CA LEU A 51 -4.03 0.80 -4.73
C LEU A 51 -4.94 0.08 -3.72
N CYS A 52 -5.79 -0.85 -4.17
CA CYS A 52 -6.77 -1.54 -3.33
C CYS A 52 -6.17 -2.11 -2.03
N PRO A 53 -5.01 -2.80 -2.03
CA PRO A 53 -4.44 -3.32 -0.79
C PRO A 53 -4.13 -2.24 0.25
N LEU A 54 -3.66 -1.07 -0.21
CA LEU A 54 -3.39 0.06 0.67
C LEU A 54 -4.69 0.73 1.16
N LEU A 55 -5.74 0.74 0.34
CA LEU A 55 -7.06 1.26 0.72
C LEU A 55 -7.75 0.36 1.75
N GLU A 56 -7.59 -0.96 1.64
CA GLU A 56 -8.06 -1.93 2.64
C GLU A 56 -7.36 -1.69 3.98
N CYS A 57 -6.04 -1.43 3.97
CA CYS A 57 -5.30 -1.07 5.18
C CYS A 57 -5.78 0.21 5.87
N LEU A 58 -6.50 1.10 5.17
CA LEU A 58 -7.11 2.30 5.78
C LEU A 58 -8.39 1.98 6.56
N GLN A 59 -8.97 0.80 6.37
CA GLN A 59 -10.15 0.32 7.09
C GLN A 59 -9.79 -0.60 8.26
N ASP A 60 -8.49 -0.79 8.53
CA ASP A 60 -7.99 -1.66 9.59
C ASP A 60 -8.29 -1.10 10.99
N GLU A 61 -8.49 -1.98 11.96
CA GLU A 61 -8.73 -1.59 13.35
C GLU A 61 -7.44 -1.13 14.06
N ASP A 62 -6.27 -1.64 13.65
CA ASP A 62 -4.96 -1.22 14.17
C ASP A 62 -4.54 0.13 13.56
N GLN A 63 -4.55 1.16 14.41
CA GLN A 63 -4.11 2.51 14.07
C GLN A 63 -2.67 2.58 13.55
N SER A 64 -1.81 1.61 13.91
CA SER A 64 -0.44 1.51 13.42
C SER A 64 -0.42 1.16 11.93
N ILE A 65 -1.25 0.20 11.50
CA ILE A 65 -1.40 -0.19 10.09
C ILE A 65 -1.97 0.97 9.30
N VAL A 66 -3.05 1.61 9.79
CA VAL A 66 -3.66 2.77 9.14
C VAL A 66 -2.65 3.91 8.95
N THR A 67 -1.89 4.23 10.00
CA THR A 67 -0.87 5.30 9.95
C THR A 67 0.22 4.98 8.93
N GLU A 68 0.70 3.74 8.90
CA GLU A 68 1.76 3.34 7.98
C GLU A 68 1.26 3.27 6.53
N ALA A 69 0.02 2.84 6.29
CA ALA A 69 -0.61 2.88 4.97
C ALA A 69 -0.74 4.31 4.44
N ILE A 70 -1.17 5.26 5.27
CA ILE A 70 -1.21 6.70 4.92
C ILE A 70 0.19 7.20 4.53
N ARG A 71 1.23 6.78 5.26
CA ARG A 71 2.62 7.16 4.94
C ARG A 71 3.07 6.58 3.61
N VAL A 72 2.75 5.33 3.29
CA VAL A 72 3.06 4.73 1.98
C VAL A 72 2.33 5.48 0.87
N ILE A 73 1.02 5.74 1.02
CA ILE A 73 0.22 6.49 0.03
C ILE A 73 0.80 7.89 -0.20
N SER A 74 1.11 8.61 0.89
CA SER A 74 1.75 9.93 0.81
C SER A 74 3.13 9.85 0.16
N GLY A 75 3.89 8.80 0.46
CA GLY A 75 5.19 8.52 -0.14
C GLY A 75 5.11 8.26 -1.64
N LEU A 76 4.09 7.53 -2.12
CA LEU A 76 3.86 7.31 -3.55
C LEU A 76 3.64 8.64 -4.29
N VAL A 77 2.84 9.54 -3.71
CA VAL A 77 2.60 10.86 -4.30
C VAL A 77 3.87 11.71 -4.27
N LEU A 78 4.56 11.75 -3.12
CA LEU A 78 5.74 12.61 -2.91
C LEU A 78 6.96 12.16 -3.74
N HIS A 79 7.14 10.85 -3.91
CA HIS A 79 8.30 10.26 -4.58
C HIS A 79 7.99 9.82 -6.02
N ALA A 80 6.83 10.20 -6.57
CA ALA A 80 6.52 9.98 -7.97
C ALA A 80 7.62 10.60 -8.86
N PRO A 81 8.17 9.86 -9.84
CA PRO A 81 9.32 10.33 -10.60
C PRO A 81 8.97 11.38 -11.67
N ASP A 82 7.67 11.52 -11.98
CA ASP A 82 7.15 12.55 -12.87
C ASP A 82 5.72 12.93 -12.48
N SER A 83 5.26 14.08 -13.00
CA SER A 83 3.93 14.62 -12.73
C SER A 83 2.79 13.78 -13.30
N VAL A 84 3.06 12.93 -14.30
CA VAL A 84 2.05 12.04 -14.89
C VAL A 84 1.73 10.91 -13.90
N ARG A 85 2.75 10.29 -13.32
CA ARG A 85 2.59 9.24 -12.30
C ARG A 85 1.98 9.80 -11.02
N GLU A 86 2.41 10.98 -10.57
CA GLU A 86 1.80 11.67 -9.43
C GLU A 86 0.30 11.90 -9.66
N PHE A 87 -0.06 12.41 -10.84
CA PHE A 87 -1.45 12.66 -11.21
C PHE A 87 -2.28 11.37 -11.25
N ARG A 88 -1.74 10.28 -11.83
CA ARG A 88 -2.41 8.98 -11.86
C ARG A 88 -2.71 8.45 -10.46
N ILE A 89 -1.75 8.51 -9.53
CA ILE A 89 -1.95 8.09 -8.15
C ILE A 89 -3.06 8.93 -7.49
N LYS A 90 -3.04 10.25 -7.67
CA LYS A 90 -4.08 11.13 -7.11
C LYS A 90 -5.48 10.86 -7.67
N ASN A 91 -5.59 10.56 -8.97
CA ASN A 91 -6.88 10.21 -9.57
C ASN A 91 -7.41 8.89 -9.02
N GLU A 92 -6.55 7.89 -8.89
CA GLU A 92 -6.88 6.59 -8.31
C GLU A 92 -7.43 6.76 -6.88
N LEU A 93 -6.74 7.55 -6.05
CA LEU A 93 -7.19 7.87 -4.68
C LEU A 93 -8.49 8.69 -4.64
N ALA A 94 -8.78 9.46 -5.68
CA ALA A 94 -10.02 10.22 -5.81
C ALA A 94 -11.19 9.37 -6.34
N GLY A 95 -10.95 8.12 -6.75
CA GLY A 95 -11.92 7.24 -7.39
C GLY A 95 -12.39 7.75 -8.76
N LYS A 96 -11.49 8.35 -9.55
CA LYS A 96 -11.79 8.99 -10.84
C LYS A 96 -10.99 8.46 -12.01
#